data_AF-A0A1H9KJB8-F1
#
_entry.id   AF-A0A1H9KJB8-F1
#
_cell.length_a   1.000
_cell.length_b   1.000
_cell.length_c   1.000
_cell.angle_alpha   90.00
_cell.angle_beta   90.00
_cell.angle_gamma   90.00
#
_symmetry.space_group_name_H-M   'P 1'
#
loop_
_entity.id
_entity.type
_entity.pdbx_description
1 polymer ?
#
loop_
_entity_poly.entity_id
_entity_poly.type
_entity_poly.pdbx_seq_one_letter_code
_entity_poly.pdbx_strand_id
1 'polypeptide(L)'
;MTLDEELLAAARKAGTASAAAQDQADIAKAVYHHSVLKLHRAGGSMREIAEALSMSHQRVHQIVEQSKRTERCWFCGRGAADVGKMMAGPAALICDLCISEGQVAEVGDCSFCSKSAPVFSSAEAQICRSCLDFSAAVISGAASLR
;
A
#
# COMPACT_ATOMS: atom_id res chain seq x y z
N MET A 1 38.10 19.91 -10.81
CA MET A 1 37.03 20.10 -11.82
C MET A 1 35.74 20.32 -11.05
N THR A 2 35.19 21.52 -11.09
CA THR A 2 33.90 21.84 -10.49
C THR A 2 32.80 21.43 -11.46
N LEU A 3 31.69 20.88 -10.96
CA LEU A 3 30.52 20.63 -11.78
C LEU A 3 29.95 21.96 -12.26
N ASP A 4 29.36 21.96 -13.44
CA ASP A 4 28.58 23.09 -13.92
C ASP A 4 27.35 23.25 -13.02
N GLU A 5 27.25 24.39 -12.34
CA GLU A 5 26.20 24.65 -11.35
C GLU A 5 24.80 24.75 -11.99
N GLU A 6 24.70 25.20 -13.24
CA GLU A 6 23.43 25.27 -13.96
C GLU A 6 22.95 23.86 -14.33
N LEU A 7 23.85 23.01 -14.84
CA LEU A 7 23.54 21.61 -15.12
C LEU A 7 23.20 20.84 -13.84
N LEU A 8 23.89 21.12 -12.73
CA LEU A 8 23.60 20.50 -11.44
C LEU A 8 22.22 20.90 -10.90
N ALA A 9 21.86 22.17 -10.99
CA ALA A 9 20.54 22.67 -10.60
C ALA A 9 19.42 22.05 -11.46
N ALA A 10 19.63 21.96 -12.78
CA ALA A 10 18.69 21.34 -13.70
C ALA A 10 18.49 19.84 -13.38
N ALA A 11 19.58 19.10 -13.14
CA ALA A 11 19.53 17.68 -12.78
C ALA A 11 18.78 17.43 -11.46
N ARG A 12 19.02 18.26 -10.43
CA ARG A 12 18.30 18.16 -9.14
C ARG A 12 16.81 18.40 -9.33
N LYS A 13 16.43 19.44 -10.08
CA LYS A 13 15.02 19.76 -10.38
C LYS A 13 14.33 18.60 -11.11
N ALA A 14 14.99 18.03 -12.13
CA ALA A 14 14.47 16.88 -12.86
C ALA A 14 14.34 15.64 -11.97
N GLY A 15 15.31 15.40 -11.08
CA GLY A 15 15.28 14.30 -10.10
C GLY A 15 14.08 14.40 -9.15
N THR A 16 13.84 15.57 -8.56
CA THR A 16 12.66 15.79 -7.69
C THR A 16 11.34 15.58 -8.44
N ALA A 17 11.24 16.10 -9.67
CA ALA A 17 10.03 15.91 -10.49
C ALA A 17 9.80 14.43 -10.85
N SER A 18 10.87 13.70 -11.18
CA SER A 18 10.82 12.26 -11.47
C SER A 18 10.37 11.46 -10.25
N ALA A 19 10.93 11.73 -9.06
CA ALA A 19 10.54 11.07 -7.83
C ALA A 19 9.04 11.28 -7.52
N ALA A 20 8.56 12.52 -7.62
CA ALA A 20 7.14 12.82 -7.41
C ALA A 20 6.23 12.12 -8.43
N ALA A 21 6.64 12.01 -9.70
CA ALA A 21 5.89 11.28 -10.72
C ALA A 21 5.87 9.77 -10.45
N GLN A 22 6.98 9.21 -9.96
CA GLN A 22 7.08 7.81 -9.58
C GLN A 22 6.16 7.50 -8.38
N ASP A 23 6.18 8.33 -7.34
CA ASP A 23 5.28 8.20 -6.19
C ASP A 23 3.81 8.18 -6.64
N GLN A 24 3.44 9.08 -7.54
CA GLN A 24 2.09 9.15 -8.08
C GLN A 24 1.73 7.90 -8.91
N ALA A 25 2.66 7.37 -9.69
CA ALA A 25 2.47 6.14 -10.46
C ALA A 25 2.30 4.92 -9.54
N ASP A 26 3.06 4.84 -8.45
CA ASP A 26 2.96 3.76 -7.48
C ASP A 26 1.64 3.80 -6.71
N ILE A 27 1.18 5.00 -6.29
CA ILE A 27 -0.15 5.19 -5.70
C ILE A 27 -1.24 4.73 -6.68
N ALA A 28 -1.19 5.20 -7.93
CA ALA A 28 -2.18 4.85 -8.94
C ALA A 28 -2.22 3.34 -9.20
N LYS A 29 -1.05 2.69 -9.29
CA LYS A 29 -0.92 1.24 -9.45
C LYS A 29 -1.53 0.48 -8.29
N ALA A 30 -1.28 0.92 -7.06
CA ALA A 30 -1.83 0.28 -5.87
C ALA A 30 -3.36 0.39 -5.80
N VAL A 31 -3.92 1.57 -6.08
CA VAL A 31 -5.38 1.78 -6.18
C VAL A 31 -5.99 0.89 -7.26
N TYR A 32 -5.34 0.82 -8.42
CA TYR A 32 -5.77 -0.02 -9.53
C TYR A 32 -5.75 -1.52 -9.15
N HIS A 33 -4.66 -2.03 -8.56
CA HIS A 33 -4.59 -3.41 -8.07
C HIS A 33 -5.69 -3.70 -7.03
N HIS A 34 -5.89 -2.82 -6.05
CA HIS A 34 -6.93 -2.97 -5.05
C HIS A 34 -8.34 -3.06 -5.66
N SER A 35 -8.60 -2.25 -6.68
CA SER A 35 -9.88 -2.24 -7.39
C SER A 35 -10.15 -3.56 -8.13
N VAL A 36 -9.13 -4.13 -8.77
CA VAL A 36 -9.20 -5.47 -9.40
C VAL A 36 -9.54 -6.54 -8.37
N LEU A 37 -8.89 -6.52 -7.20
CA LEU A 37 -9.17 -7.48 -6.13
C LEU A 37 -10.59 -7.35 -5.58
N LYS A 38 -11.10 -6.11 -5.47
CA LYS A 38 -12.47 -5.85 -5.03
C LYS A 38 -13.49 -6.42 -6.00
N LEU A 39 -13.27 -6.25 -7.31
CA LEU A 39 -14.13 -6.85 -8.35
C LEU A 39 -14.14 -8.38 -8.27
N HIS A 40 -12.97 -9.00 -8.07
CA HIS A 40 -12.88 -10.46 -7.96
C HIS A 40 -13.59 -10.98 -6.70
N ARG A 41 -13.40 -10.32 -5.55
CA ARG A 41 -14.06 -10.67 -4.29
C ARG A 41 -15.58 -10.48 -4.33
N ALA A 42 -16.07 -9.55 -5.14
CA ALA A 42 -17.49 -9.38 -5.39
C ALA A 42 -18.10 -10.49 -6.28
N GLY A 43 -17.30 -11.49 -6.69
CA GLY A 43 -17.74 -12.65 -7.48
C GLY A 43 -17.40 -12.56 -8.97
N GLY A 44 -16.76 -11.47 -9.43
CA GLY A 44 -16.33 -11.35 -10.82
C GLY A 44 -15.26 -12.38 -11.17
N SER A 45 -15.44 -13.10 -12.28
CA SER A 45 -14.39 -14.00 -12.77
C SER A 45 -13.21 -13.20 -13.32
N MET A 46 -11.99 -13.77 -13.25
CA MET A 46 -10.79 -13.11 -13.78
C MET A 46 -10.92 -12.79 -15.28
N ARG A 47 -11.71 -13.57 -16.02
CA ARG A 47 -11.95 -13.37 -17.45
C ARG A 47 -12.84 -12.16 -17.72
N GLU A 48 -13.95 -12.02 -16.98
CA GLU A 48 -14.85 -10.87 -17.09
C GLU A 48 -14.15 -9.57 -16.68
N ILE A 49 -13.35 -9.62 -15.61
CA ILE A 49 -12.57 -8.45 -15.15
C ILE A 49 -11.55 -8.04 -16.20
N ALA A 50 -10.86 -9.00 -16.82
CA ALA A 50 -9.90 -8.72 -17.89
C ALA A 50 -10.57 -8.05 -19.10
N GLU A 51 -11.73 -8.56 -19.52
CA GLU A 51 -12.52 -8.00 -20.62
C GLU A 51 -13.01 -6.58 -20.30
N ALA A 52 -13.62 -6.37 -19.13
CA ALA A 52 -14.15 -5.08 -18.71
C ALA A 52 -13.07 -4.00 -18.58
N LEU A 53 -11.86 -4.38 -18.16
CA LEU A 53 -10.74 -3.46 -18.00
C LEU A 53 -9.84 -3.38 -19.25
N SER A 54 -10.19 -4.07 -20.34
CA SER A 54 -9.37 -4.16 -21.58
C SER A 54 -7.94 -4.62 -21.32
N MET A 55 -7.79 -5.71 -20.57
CA MET A 55 -6.52 -6.25 -20.09
C MET A 55 -6.37 -7.70 -20.49
N SER A 56 -5.13 -8.19 -20.47
CA SER A 56 -4.92 -9.63 -20.59
C SER A 56 -5.38 -10.36 -19.33
N HIS A 57 -5.98 -11.53 -19.53
CA HIS A 57 -6.30 -12.46 -18.44
C HIS A 57 -5.08 -12.74 -17.56
N GLN A 58 -3.90 -12.89 -18.19
CA GLN A 58 -2.64 -13.11 -17.49
C GLN A 58 -2.29 -11.97 -16.52
N ARG A 59 -2.58 -10.71 -16.89
CA ARG A 59 -2.33 -9.57 -16.02
C ARG A 59 -3.23 -9.59 -14.78
N VAL A 60 -4.52 -9.89 -14.96
CA VAL A 60 -5.47 -10.02 -13.84
C VAL A 60 -5.07 -11.18 -12.93
N HIS A 61 -4.71 -12.32 -13.50
CA HIS A 61 -4.22 -13.48 -12.75
C HIS A 61 -2.98 -13.13 -11.90
N GLN A 62 -2.00 -12.41 -12.47
CA GLN A 62 -0.82 -11.96 -11.71
C GLN A 62 -1.21 -11.07 -10.52
N ILE A 63 -2.11 -10.12 -10.69
CA ILE A 63 -2.56 -9.21 -9.63
C ILE A 63 -3.25 -10.00 -8.50
N VAL A 64 -4.16 -10.89 -8.87
CA VAL A 64 -4.91 -11.73 -7.92
C VAL A 64 -3.96 -12.67 -7.17
N GLU A 65 -3.08 -13.39 -7.86
CA GLU A 65 -2.16 -14.34 -7.23
C GLU A 65 -1.08 -13.68 -6.38
N GLN A 66 -0.54 -12.52 -6.80
CA GLN A 66 0.39 -11.76 -5.97
C GLN A 66 -0.27 -11.32 -4.66
N SER A 67 -1.55 -10.95 -4.69
CA SER A 67 -2.29 -10.56 -3.49
C SER A 67 -2.51 -11.72 -2.51
N LYS A 68 -2.74 -12.94 -3.01
CA LYS A 68 -2.88 -14.15 -2.19
C LYS A 68 -1.59 -14.48 -1.44
N ARG A 69 -0.42 -14.23 -2.05
CA ARG A 69 0.89 -14.42 -1.40
C ARG A 69 1.14 -13.42 -0.27
N THR A 70 0.42 -12.31 -0.26
CA THR A 70 0.56 -11.23 0.72
C THR A 70 -0.49 -11.26 1.84
N GLU A 71 -1.29 -12.31 2.03
CA GLU A 71 -2.35 -12.39 3.07
C GLU A 71 -1.82 -12.52 4.52
N ARG A 72 -0.63 -12.02 4.79
CA ARG A 72 -0.03 -11.95 6.14
C ARG A 72 0.21 -10.51 6.53
N CYS A 73 -0.08 -10.18 7.78
CA CYS A 73 0.25 -8.88 8.34
C CYS A 73 1.77 -8.68 8.31
N TRP A 74 2.25 -7.60 7.71
CA TRP A 74 3.68 -7.28 7.61
C TRP A 74 4.30 -6.93 8.97
N PHE A 75 3.46 -6.66 9.98
CA PHE A 75 3.90 -6.31 11.32
C PHE A 75 4.04 -7.52 12.24
N CYS A 76 3.07 -8.45 12.22
CA CYS A 76 3.06 -9.60 13.12
C CYS A 76 3.11 -10.97 12.43
N GLY A 77 3.10 -11.01 11.09
CA GLY A 77 3.18 -12.22 10.28
C GLY A 77 1.90 -13.09 10.25
N ARG A 78 0.88 -12.75 11.04
CA ARG A 78 -0.40 -13.51 11.11
C ARG A 78 -1.15 -13.48 9.80
N GLY A 79 -1.77 -14.59 9.43
CA GLY A 79 -2.60 -14.70 8.23
C GLY A 79 -4.00 -14.13 8.41
N ALA A 80 -4.73 -13.92 7.30
CA ALA A 80 -6.12 -13.43 7.35
C ALA A 80 -7.07 -14.34 8.15
N ALA A 81 -6.75 -15.63 8.27
CA ALA A 81 -7.50 -16.59 9.08
C ALA A 81 -7.28 -16.44 10.60
N ASP A 82 -6.19 -15.79 11.02
CA ASP A 82 -5.75 -15.70 12.43
C ASP A 82 -6.18 -14.39 13.10
N VAL A 83 -6.86 -13.49 12.37
CA VAL A 83 -7.19 -12.13 12.81
C VAL A 83 -8.62 -11.77 12.41
N GLY A 84 -9.23 -10.81 13.10
CA GLY A 84 -10.62 -10.43 12.82
C GLY A 84 -10.76 -9.69 11.50
N LYS A 85 -9.84 -8.75 11.22
CA LYS A 85 -9.83 -7.93 10.00
C LYS A 85 -8.40 -7.62 9.54
N MET A 86 -8.24 -7.46 8.23
CA MET A 86 -7.00 -6.97 7.62
C MET A 86 -7.28 -5.78 6.71
N MET A 87 -6.35 -4.83 6.69
CA MET A 87 -6.37 -3.68 5.80
C MET A 87 -5.12 -3.67 4.93
N ALA A 88 -5.35 -3.69 3.61
CA ALA A 88 -4.31 -3.55 2.61
C ALA A 88 -4.12 -2.06 2.30
N GLY A 89 -2.94 -1.54 2.65
CA GLY A 89 -2.46 -0.25 2.18
C GLY A 89 -1.82 -0.35 0.79
N PRO A 90 -1.37 0.78 0.21
CA PRO A 90 -0.75 0.81 -1.10
C PRO A 90 0.50 -0.09 -1.23
N ALA A 91 1.24 -0.27 -0.13
CA ALA A 91 2.48 -1.01 -0.07
C ALA A 91 2.66 -1.77 1.26
N ALA A 92 1.59 -2.15 1.96
CA ALA A 92 1.68 -2.93 3.21
C ALA A 92 0.34 -3.59 3.56
N LEU A 93 0.37 -4.71 4.28
CA LEU A 93 -0.83 -5.33 4.87
C LEU A 93 -0.74 -5.28 6.39
N ILE A 94 -1.75 -4.75 7.06
CA ILE A 94 -1.80 -4.63 8.53
C ILE A 94 -3.11 -5.21 9.09
N CYS A 95 -3.04 -5.99 10.17
CA CYS A 95 -4.22 -6.53 10.83
C CYS A 95 -4.81 -5.57 11.87
N ASP A 96 -6.07 -5.81 12.24
CA ASP A 96 -6.79 -5.08 13.28
C ASP A 96 -6.05 -5.06 14.63
N LEU A 97 -5.41 -6.16 15.02
CA LEU A 97 -4.61 -6.23 16.24
C LEU A 97 -3.42 -5.26 16.19
N CYS A 98 -2.62 -5.30 15.11
CA CYS A 98 -1.48 -4.39 14.95
C CYS A 98 -1.90 -2.93 14.81
N ILE A 99 -3.09 -2.65 14.28
CA ILE A 99 -3.66 -1.30 14.28
C ILE A 99 -4.00 -0.85 15.71
N SER A 100 -4.61 -1.75 16.50
CA SER A 100 -5.03 -1.44 17.87
C SER A 100 -3.85 -1.31 18.85
N GLU A 101 -2.84 -2.16 18.68
CA GLU A 101 -1.72 -2.29 19.62
C GLU A 101 -0.47 -1.53 19.18
N GLY A 102 -0.41 -1.09 17.92
CA GLY A 102 0.74 -0.43 17.32
C GLY A 102 1.13 0.86 18.04
N GLN A 103 2.31 0.86 18.65
CA GLN A 103 2.89 2.02 19.31
C GLN A 103 3.98 2.62 18.43
N VAL A 104 3.92 3.94 18.26
CA VAL A 104 4.97 4.69 17.57
C VAL A 104 6.04 5.12 18.57
N ALA A 105 7.31 5.00 18.20
CA ALA A 105 8.40 5.39 19.08
C ALA A 105 9.51 6.10 18.31
N GLU A 106 10.24 5.36 17.47
CA GLU A 106 11.38 5.88 16.73
C GLU A 106 10.94 6.69 15.51
N VAL A 107 11.71 7.72 15.15
CA VAL A 107 11.47 8.49 13.93
C VAL A 107 11.96 7.70 12.73
N GLY A 108 11.07 7.47 11.78
CA GLY A 108 11.34 6.76 10.53
C GLY A 108 10.38 7.19 9.43
N ASP A 109 10.61 6.69 8.22
CA ASP A 109 9.83 7.05 7.04
C ASP A 109 8.61 6.13 6.92
N CYS A 110 7.42 6.69 7.10
CA CYS A 110 6.18 5.92 7.04
C CYS A 110 5.97 5.30 5.64
N SER A 111 5.82 3.98 5.56
CA SER A 111 5.59 3.24 4.31
C SER A 111 4.22 3.54 3.66
N PHE A 112 3.34 4.30 4.33
CA PHE A 112 2.00 4.64 3.83
C PHE A 112 1.88 6.08 3.33
N CYS A 113 2.60 7.03 3.94
CA CYS A 113 2.50 8.45 3.58
C CYS A 113 3.85 9.11 3.28
N SER A 114 4.95 8.34 3.35
CA SER A 114 6.33 8.75 3.07
C SER A 114 6.86 9.91 3.93
N LYS A 115 6.14 10.31 4.98
CA LYS A 115 6.60 11.35 5.92
C LYS A 115 7.48 10.73 7.00
N SER A 116 8.57 11.41 7.32
CA SER A 116 9.38 11.12 8.51
C SER A 116 8.62 11.54 9.76
N ALA A 117 8.32 10.58 10.63
CA ALA A 117 7.56 10.78 11.86
C ALA A 117 7.86 9.65 12.85
N PRO A 118 7.42 9.73 14.11
CA PRO A 118 7.39 8.55 14.97
C PRO A 118 6.57 7.43 14.31
N VAL A 119 7.20 6.26 14.15
CA VAL A 119 6.62 5.10 13.47
C VAL A 119 6.55 3.88 14.39
N PHE A 120 5.53 3.06 14.13
CA PHE A 120 5.46 1.68 14.56
C PHE A 120 6.16 0.85 13.47
N SER A 121 7.19 0.11 13.87
CA SER A 121 8.11 -0.56 12.94
C SER A 121 8.03 -2.07 13.05
N SER A 122 8.27 -2.73 11.93
CA SER A 122 8.46 -4.17 11.80
C SER A 122 9.66 -4.45 10.90
N ALA A 123 9.94 -5.74 10.63
CA ALA A 123 10.97 -6.11 9.68
C ALA A 123 10.62 -5.71 8.23
N GLU A 124 9.33 -5.54 7.90
CA GLU A 124 8.86 -5.35 6.52
C GLU A 124 8.26 -3.96 6.24
N ALA A 125 7.75 -3.26 7.26
CA ALA A 125 7.12 -1.94 7.10
C ALA A 125 7.20 -1.05 8.33
N GLN A 126 7.03 0.25 8.10
CA GLN A 126 6.91 1.30 9.12
C GLN A 126 5.60 2.07 8.91
N ILE A 127 4.88 2.40 9.98
CA ILE A 127 3.62 3.17 9.90
C ILE A 127 3.55 4.24 10.98
N CYS A 128 3.25 5.49 10.60
CA CYS A 128 3.10 6.59 11.54
C CYS A 128 1.72 6.60 12.21
N ARG A 129 1.59 7.36 13.30
CA ARG A 129 0.34 7.42 14.09
C ARG A 129 -0.87 7.85 13.27
N SER A 130 -0.72 8.88 12.44
CA SER A 130 -1.82 9.37 11.60
C SER A 130 -2.31 8.29 10.61
N CYS A 131 -1.41 7.49 10.05
CA CYS A 131 -1.77 6.40 9.17
C CYS A 131 -2.39 5.22 9.95
N LEU A 132 -1.94 4.92 11.17
CA LEU A 132 -2.59 3.94 12.06
C LEU A 132 -4.04 4.35 12.38
N ASP A 133 -4.26 5.61 12.76
CA ASP A 133 -5.61 6.10 13.09
C ASP A 133 -6.53 6.08 11.86
N PHE A 134 -6.03 6.47 10.68
CA PHE A 134 -6.76 6.34 9.42
C PHE A 134 -7.11 4.88 9.12
N SER A 135 -6.16 3.97 9.34
CA SER A 135 -6.36 2.54 9.15
C SER A 135 -7.46 1.99 10.05
N ALA A 136 -7.47 2.39 11.33
CA ALA A 136 -8.51 2.05 12.29
C ALA A 136 -9.89 2.55 11.86
N ALA A 137 -9.95 3.80 11.38
CA ALA A 137 -11.19 4.41 10.88
C ALA A 137 -11.74 3.66 9.66
N VAL A 138 -10.88 3.27 8.71
CA VAL A 138 -11.28 2.49 7.53
C VAL A 138 -11.78 1.10 7.91
N ILE A 139 -11.08 0.38 8.80
CA ILE A 139 -11.50 -0.95 9.28
C ILE A 139 -12.84 -0.89 10.03
N SER A 140 -13.07 0.19 10.78
CA SER A 140 -14.31 0.40 11.52
C SER A 140 -15.46 0.79 10.57
N GLY A 141 -15.22 1.67 9.60
CA GLY A 141 -16.20 2.10 8.61
C GLY A 141 -16.57 1.01 7.58
N ALA A 142 -15.62 0.16 7.18
CA ALA A 142 -15.90 -1.00 6.33
C ALA A 142 -16.81 -2.04 7.00
N ALA A 143 -16.87 -2.06 8.33
CA ALA A 143 -17.78 -2.93 9.07
C ALA A 143 -19.25 -2.44 9.02
N SER A 144 -19.47 -1.15 8.78
CA SER A 144 -20.82 -0.57 8.63
C SER A 144 -21.45 -0.76 7.25
N LEU A 145 -20.71 -1.31 6.27
CA LEU A 145 -21.20 -1.57 4.90
C LEU A 145 -21.61 -3.03 4.67
N ARG A 146 -21.90 -3.78 5.73
CA ARG A 146 -22.41 -5.16 5.63
C ARG A 146 -23.91 -5.22 5.82
#